data_AF-A0AAW4W186-F1
#
_entry.id   AF-A0AAW4W186-F1
#
_cell.length_a   1.000
_cell.length_b   1.000
_cell.length_c   1.000
_cell.angle_alpha   90.00
_cell.angle_beta   90.00
_cell.angle_gamma   90.00
#
_symmetry.space_group_name_H-M   'P 1'
#
loop_
_entity.id
_entity.type
_entity.pdbx_description
1 polymer ?
#
loop_
_entity_poly.entity_id
_entity_poly.type
_entity_poly.pdbx_seq_one_letter_code
_entity_poly.pdbx_strand_id
1 'polypeptide(L)' 'MNVNMLKGKIKENDMTQEDVANKIGLSLSRFNAKLNETGGAEFSLGEVRSMKKLFKLQPEQVDQIFFT' A
#
# COMPACT_ATOMS: atom_id res chain seq x y z
N MET A 1 5.01 -2.07 -9.46
CA MET A 1 4.61 -1.25 -8.29
C MET A 1 5.84 -0.56 -7.69
N ASN A 2 5.75 0.74 -7.32
CA ASN A 2 6.83 1.46 -6.65
C ASN A 2 6.78 1.31 -5.11
N VAL A 3 7.42 0.25 -4.62
CA VAL A 3 7.48 -0.10 -3.19
C VAL A 3 8.11 1.00 -2.33
N ASN A 4 9.13 1.69 -2.85
CA ASN A 4 9.84 2.72 -2.09
C ASN A 4 8.96 3.94 -1.84
N MET A 5 8.18 4.36 -2.85
CA MET A 5 7.21 5.45 -2.69
C MET A 5 6.11 5.08 -1.70
N LEU A 6 5.61 3.84 -1.76
CA LEU A 6 4.63 3.37 -0.79
C LEU A 6 5.19 3.39 0.64
N LYS A 7 6.39 2.86 0.86
CA LYS A 7 7.08 2.91 2.17
C LYS A 7 7.32 4.35 2.64
N GLY A 8 7.63 5.27 1.72
CA GLY A 8 7.72 6.70 2.00
C GLY A 8 6.40 7.25 2.57
N LYS A 9 5.27 6.95 1.91
CA LYS A 9 3.94 7.39 2.39
C LYS A 9 3.57 6.82 3.74
N ILE A 10 3.94 5.56 4.00
CA ILE A 10 3.75 4.94 5.31
C ILE A 10 4.51 5.73 6.38
N LYS A 11 5.77 6.07 6.12
CA LYS A 11 6.61 6.80 7.08
C LYS A 11 6.19 8.25 7.26
N GLU A 12 5.79 8.95 6.18
CA GLU A 12 5.26 10.32 6.23
C GLU A 12 4.00 10.45 7.09
N ASN A 13 3.26 9.35 7.29
CA ASN A 13 2.05 9.32 8.13
C ASN A 13 2.31 8.72 9.53
N ASP A 14 3.58 8.55 9.93
CA ASP A 14 3.98 7.94 11.20
C ASP A 14 3.35 6.55 11.45
N MET A 15 3.14 5.79 10.37
CA MET A 15 2.59 4.44 10.43
C MET A 15 3.67 3.38 10.22
N THR A 16 3.39 2.16 10.68
CA THR A 16 4.12 0.95 10.30
C THR A 16 3.37 0.19 9.20
N GLN A 17 4.02 -0.81 8.59
CA GLN A 17 3.36 -1.70 7.64
C GLN A 17 2.20 -2.47 8.28
N GLU A 18 2.34 -2.82 9.57
CA GLU A 18 1.30 -3.49 10.34
C GLU A 18 0.08 -2.58 10.55
N ASP A 19 0.29 -1.31 10.89
CA ASP A 19 -0.81 -0.34 11.03
C ASP A 19 -1.60 -0.21 9.74
N VAL A 20 -0.91 -0.16 8.60
CA VAL A 20 -1.55 -0.03 7.29
C VAL A 20 -2.29 -1.30 6.93
N ALA A 21 -1.68 -2.47 7.13
CA ALA A 21 -2.31 -3.77 6.89
C ALA A 21 -3.63 -3.87 7.68
N ASN A 22 -3.60 -3.56 8.98
CA ASN A 22 -4.77 -3.57 9.85
C ASN A 22 -5.84 -2.59 9.37
N LYS A 23 -5.47 -1.36 8.98
CA LYS A 23 -6.43 -0.36 8.48
C LYS A 23 -7.08 -0.72 7.14
N ILE A 24 -6.43 -1.53 6.30
CA ILE A 24 -6.98 -1.97 5.01
C ILE A 24 -7.56 -3.39 5.05
N GLY A 25 -7.63 -4.01 6.23
CA GLY A 25 -8.25 -5.33 6.43
C GLY A 25 -7.38 -6.51 5.99
N LEU A 26 -6.05 -6.37 6.08
CA LEU A 26 -5.09 -7.42 5.75
C LEU A 26 -4.27 -7.82 6.99
N SER A 27 -3.80 -9.07 7.00
CA SER A 27 -2.70 -9.45 7.90
C SER A 27 -1.39 -8.82 7.43
N LEU A 28 -0.44 -8.62 8.36
CA LEU A 28 0.91 -8.17 8.03
C LEU A 28 1.59 -9.09 7.00
N SER A 29 1.42 -10.41 7.12
CA SER A 29 2.00 -11.37 6.17
C SER A 29 1.44 -11.21 4.76
N ARG A 30 0.13 -10.98 4.62
CA ARG A 30 -0.51 -10.76 3.31
C ARG A 30 -0.13 -9.41 2.72
N PHE A 31 -0.04 -8.38 3.56
CA PHE A 31 0.45 -7.07 3.16
C PHE A 31 1.89 -7.17 2.63
N ASN A 32 2.77 -7.85 3.36
CA ASN A 32 4.18 -8.02 2.95
C ASN A 32 4.32 -8.89 1.70
N ALA A 33 3.50 -9.93 1.53
CA ALA A 33 3.48 -10.70 0.30
C ALA A 33 3.11 -9.82 -0.90
N LYS A 34 2.11 -8.95 -0.77
CA LYS A 34 1.73 -7.99 -1.83
C LYS A 34 2.80 -6.92 -2.06
N LEU A 35 3.38 -6.41 -0.98
CA LEU A 35 4.43 -5.40 -1.03
C LEU A 35 5.69 -5.91 -1.75
N ASN A 36 6.01 -7.20 -1.60
CA ASN A 36 7.16 -7.85 -2.22
C ASN A 36 6.81 -8.68 -3.46
N GLU A 37 5.58 -8.55 -3.98
CA GLU A 37 5.06 -9.30 -5.15
C GLU A 37 5.29 -10.83 -5.04
N THR A 38 5.33 -11.35 -3.80
CA THR A 38 5.67 -12.74 -3.51
C THR A 38 4.55 -13.67 -3.97
N GLY A 39 4.87 -14.62 -4.84
CA GLY A 39 3.90 -15.58 -5.36
C GLY A 39 2.79 -14.93 -6.20
N GLY A 40 3.07 -13.80 -6.86
CA GLY A 40 2.08 -13.08 -7.68
C GLY A 40 0.99 -12.39 -6.86
N ALA A 41 1.24 -12.15 -5.57
CA ALA A 41 0.31 -11.40 -4.74
C ALA A 41 0.34 -9.91 -5.13
N GLU A 42 -0.82 -9.37 -5.51
CA GLU A 42 -0.99 -7.96 -5.88
C GLU A 42 -2.02 -7.28 -4.99
N PHE A 43 -1.94 -5.95 -4.84
CA PHE A 43 -2.99 -5.19 -4.18
C PHE A 43 -4.26 -5.15 -5.04
N SER A 44 -5.41 -5.45 -4.43
CA SER A 44 -6.69 -5.33 -5.12
C SER A 44 -7.09 -3.86 -5.27
N LEU A 45 -7.96 -3.54 -6.22
CA LEU A 45 -8.51 -2.18 -6.37
C LEU A 45 -9.19 -1.67 -5.09
N GLY A 46 -9.79 -2.57 -4.30
CA GLY A 46 -10.38 -2.22 -3.00
C GLY A 46 -9.31 -1.78 -2.00
N GLU A 47 -8.22 -2.53 -1.89
CA GLU A 47 -7.08 -2.21 -1.02
C GLU A 47 -6.39 -0.91 -1.45
N VAL A 48 -6.19 -0.70 -2.76
CA VAL A 48 -5.65 0.56 -3.31
C VAL A 48 -6.56 1.74 -3.00
N ARG A 49 -7.88 1.59 -3.12
CA ARG A 49 -8.85 2.63 -2.73
C ARG A 49 -8.79 2.95 -1.23
N SER A 50 -8.62 1.93 -0.39
CA SER A 50 -8.45 2.13 1.05
C SER A 50 -7.17 2.88 1.38
N MET A 51 -6.04 2.51 0.75
CA MET A 51 -4.76 3.21 0.90
C MET A 51 -4.81 4.64 0.35
N LYS A 52 -5.48 4.88 -0.79
CA LYS A 52 -5.73 6.22 -1.33
C LYS A 52 -6.41 7.12 -0.30
N LYS A 53 -7.47 6.61 0.36
CA LYS A 53 -8.19 7.35 1.41
C LYS A 53 -7.32 7.55 2.65
N LEU A 54 -6.60 6.51 3.06
CA LEU A 54 -5.76 6.52 4.27
C LEU A 54 -4.65 7.57 4.18
N PHE A 55 -3.91 7.60 3.07
CA PHE A 55 -2.79 8.53 2.88
C PHE A 55 -3.16 9.81 2.13
N LYS A 56 -4.46 10.01 1.82
CA LYS A 56 -4.99 11.13 1.04
C LYS A 56 -4.23 11.34 -0.28
N LEU A 57 -3.96 10.24 -1.00
CA LEU A 57 -3.19 10.26 -2.23
C LEU A 57 -3.95 10.96 -3.36
N GLN A 58 -3.23 11.80 -4.10
CA GLN A 58 -3.70 12.35 -5.36
C GLN A 58 -3.69 11.26 -6.46
N PRO A 59 -4.53 11.38 -7.51
CA PRO A 59 -4.57 10.41 -8.60
C PRO A 59 -3.19 10.07 -9.18
N GLU A 60 -2.35 11.08 -9.39
CA GLU A 60 -1.01 10.93 -9.96
C GLU A 60 -0.10 10.11 -9.04
N GLN A 61 -0.25 10.26 -7.72
CA GLN A 61 0.50 9.47 -6.74
C GLN A 61 0.03 8.01 -6.70
N VAL A 62 -1.26 7.77 -6.93
CA VAL A 62 -1.79 6.40 -7.05
C VAL A 62 -1.17 5.72 -8.26
N ASP A 63 -1.11 6.42 -9.40
CA ASP A 63 -0.49 5.92 -10.62
C ASP A 63 1.00 5.63 -10.43
N GLN A 64 1.74 6.57 -9.84
CA GLN A 64 3.17 6.41 -9.54
C GLN A 64 3.49 5.29 -8.54
N ILE A 65 2.57 4.94 -7.64
CA ILE A 65 2.80 3.90 -6.65
C ILE A 65 2.37 2.53 -7.17
N PHE A 66 1.18 2.43 -7.76
CA PHE A 66 0.55 1.13 -8.02
C PHE A 66 0.59 0.70 -9.48
N PHE A 67 0.83 1.61 -10.43
CA PHE A 67 0.71 1.35 -11.87
C PHE A 67 2.01 1.61 -12.67
N THR A 68 3.14 1.79 -11.97
CA THR A 68 4.51 1.77 -12.52
C THR A 68 5.20 0.47 -12.17
#